data_AF-A0A7K2MUS4-F1
#
_entry.id   AF-A0A7K2MUS4-F1
#
_cell.length_a   1.000
_cell.length_b   1.000
_cell.length_c   1.000
_cell.angle_alpha   90.00
_cell.angle_beta   90.00
_cell.angle_gamma   90.00
#
_symmetry.space_group_name_H-M   'P 1'
#
loop_
_entity.id
_entity.type
_entity.pdbx_description
1 polymer ?
#
loop_
_entity_poly.entity_id
_entity_poly.type
_entity_poly.pdbx_seq_one_letter_code
_entity_poly.pdbx_strand_id
1 'polypeptide(L)'
;NRRAEPLRFGSPTTHGRPAAGYTGLFWRGPRAFRGGRVFTAEPAESAESATSSASSASSAPSGGDPMGSQSPWLAYVGEHDGRDGHATLIFEHAPSNDHLGVKGAHPAHWFVRSDPFAAVAPSWAFHEELVLPPGETLARTYRVVVADGAWDRARVAAHLEGLAW
;
A
#
# COMPACT_ATOMS: atom_id res chain seq x y z
N ASN A 1 -9.71 18.27 -12.76
CA ASN A 1 -8.75 19.01 -13.58
C ASN A 1 -9.43 20.27 -14.10
N ARG A 2 -9.10 21.45 -13.54
CA ARG A 2 -9.69 22.73 -13.99
C ARG A 2 -8.91 23.39 -15.13
N ARG A 3 -7.84 22.76 -15.63
CA ARG A 3 -7.03 23.25 -16.75
C ARG A 3 -7.62 22.81 -18.10
N ALA A 4 -7.15 23.45 -19.16
CA ALA A 4 -7.46 23.08 -20.55
C ALA A 4 -6.54 21.96 -21.10
N GLU A 5 -5.53 21.56 -20.35
CA GLU A 5 -4.58 20.49 -20.70
C GLU A 5 -4.71 19.28 -19.75
N PRO A 6 -4.32 18.06 -20.17
CA PRO A 6 -4.33 16.90 -19.28
C PRO A 6 -3.36 17.08 -18.09
N LEU A 7 -3.78 16.67 -16.89
CA LEU A 7 -2.90 16.53 -15.75
C LEU A 7 -2.31 15.13 -15.75
N ARG A 8 -0.98 15.02 -15.64
CA ARG A 8 -0.26 13.74 -15.58
C ARG A 8 0.24 13.50 -14.18
N PHE A 9 -0.17 12.40 -13.58
CA PHE A 9 0.33 11.94 -12.30
C PHE A 9 1.27 10.77 -12.55
N GLY A 10 2.54 10.99 -12.24
CA GLY A 10 3.57 9.97 -12.30
C GLY A 10 4.16 9.67 -10.93
N SER A 11 5.00 8.64 -10.89
CA SER A 11 5.91 8.35 -9.79
C SER A 11 7.35 8.49 -10.28
N PRO A 12 8.35 8.46 -9.40
CA PRO A 12 9.72 8.26 -9.82
C PRO A 12 9.90 7.01 -10.72
N THR A 13 9.14 5.93 -10.53
CA THR A 13 9.17 4.76 -11.43
C THR A 13 8.79 5.15 -12.86
N THR A 14 7.70 5.91 -13.05
CA THR A 14 7.30 6.37 -14.40
C THR A 14 8.28 7.37 -15.01
N HIS A 15 9.22 7.88 -14.21
CA HIS A 15 10.29 8.80 -14.61
C HIS A 15 11.68 8.15 -14.60
N GLY A 16 11.74 6.81 -14.68
CA GLY A 16 13.00 6.07 -14.87
C GLY A 16 13.75 5.70 -13.60
N ARG A 17 13.12 5.78 -12.42
CA ARG A 17 13.66 5.25 -11.16
C ARG A 17 12.88 4.00 -10.72
N PRO A 18 13.27 2.78 -11.15
CA PRO A 18 12.59 1.55 -10.79
C PRO A 18 12.39 1.38 -9.27
N ALA A 19 11.32 0.68 -8.89
CA ALA A 19 10.96 0.36 -7.49
C ALA A 19 10.75 1.59 -6.57
N ALA A 20 10.50 2.77 -7.14
CA ALA A 20 10.16 4.00 -6.44
C ALA A 20 8.78 4.50 -6.89
N GLY A 21 7.80 3.60 -6.90
CA GLY A 21 6.47 3.81 -7.47
C GLY A 21 5.51 4.57 -6.57
N TYR A 22 5.97 5.46 -5.68
CA TYR A 22 5.11 6.21 -4.77
C TYR A 22 4.43 7.41 -5.46
N THR A 23 3.10 7.45 -5.41
CA THR A 23 2.25 8.55 -5.91
C THR A 23 0.92 8.55 -5.16
N GLY A 24 0.25 9.70 -5.06
CA GLY A 24 -1.07 9.80 -4.45
C GLY A 24 -1.02 9.92 -2.93
N LEU A 25 -1.93 9.23 -2.23
CA LEU A 25 -1.95 9.19 -0.76
C LEU A 25 -0.71 8.49 -0.24
N PHE A 26 0.01 9.12 0.68
CA PHE A 26 1.21 8.55 1.29
C PHE A 26 1.14 8.66 2.81
N TRP A 27 0.98 7.53 3.49
CA TRP A 27 1.09 7.45 4.94
C TRP A 27 2.54 7.18 5.33
N ARG A 28 3.04 7.97 6.30
CA ARG A 28 4.33 7.76 6.95
C ARG A 28 4.10 7.43 8.42
N GLY A 29 4.53 6.24 8.81
CA GLY A 29 4.28 5.72 10.15
C GLY A 29 5.28 6.19 11.21
N PRO A 30 4.91 6.04 12.50
CA PRO A 30 5.83 6.26 13.60
C PRO A 30 6.90 5.17 13.65
N ARG A 31 7.98 5.42 14.40
CA ARG A 31 9.14 4.54 14.51
C ARG A 31 8.78 3.09 14.90
N ALA A 32 7.79 2.91 15.77
CA ALA A 32 7.25 1.62 16.21
C ALA A 32 6.84 0.67 15.06
N PHE A 33 6.54 1.19 13.87
CA PHE A 33 6.20 0.36 12.71
C PHE A 33 7.41 -0.02 11.85
N ARG A 34 8.59 0.59 12.05
CA ARG A 34 9.79 0.25 11.27
C ARG A 34 10.12 -1.23 11.44
N GLY A 35 10.35 -1.94 10.33
CA GLY A 35 10.62 -3.37 10.32
C GLY A 35 9.42 -4.26 10.71
N GLY A 36 8.24 -3.67 10.89
CA GLY A 36 7.04 -4.43 11.23
C GLY A 36 6.53 -5.31 10.08
N ARG A 37 5.59 -6.19 10.41
CA ARG A 37 5.10 -7.23 9.49
C ARG A 37 4.01 -6.70 8.58
N VAL A 38 4.19 -6.84 7.27
CA VAL A 38 3.24 -6.40 6.24
C VAL A 38 2.61 -7.60 5.54
N PHE A 39 1.30 -7.56 5.28
CA PHE A 39 0.60 -8.61 4.52
C PHE A 39 -0.67 -8.09 3.83
N THR A 40 -1.06 -8.74 2.73
CA THR A 40 -2.22 -8.42 1.88
C THR A 40 -3.35 -9.44 2.05
N ALA A 41 -4.48 -9.32 1.33
CA ALA A 41 -5.57 -10.30 1.41
C ALA A 41 -5.13 -11.74 1.08
N GLU A 42 -4.43 -11.91 -0.04
CA GLU A 42 -3.91 -13.20 -0.47
C GLU A 42 -2.47 -13.42 0.05
N PRO A 43 -2.06 -14.67 0.29
CA PRO A 43 -0.65 -15.01 0.44
C PRO A 43 0.14 -14.55 -0.79
N ALA A 44 1.38 -14.10 -0.60
CA ALA A 44 2.26 -13.91 -1.74
C ALA A 44 2.48 -15.28 -2.41
N GLU A 45 2.23 -15.38 -3.72
CA GLU A 45 2.76 -16.49 -4.49
C GLU A 45 4.28 -16.50 -4.29
N SER A 46 4.85 -17.67 -4.01
CA SER A 46 6.23 -17.89 -3.57
C SER A 46 7.22 -16.93 -4.22
N ALA A 47 8.00 -16.24 -3.37
CA ALA A 47 8.88 -15.11 -3.68
C ALA A 47 10.12 -15.46 -4.56
N GLU A 48 9.93 -16.16 -5.68
CA GLU A 48 11.02 -16.47 -6.63
C GLU A 48 11.33 -15.30 -7.58
N SER A 49 10.51 -14.25 -7.62
CA SER A 49 10.69 -13.11 -8.54
C SER A 49 11.05 -11.77 -7.88
N ALA A 50 11.15 -11.69 -6.55
CA ALA A 50 11.67 -10.50 -5.90
C ALA A 50 13.20 -10.58 -5.89
N THR A 51 13.86 -10.01 -6.91
CA THR A 51 15.31 -9.78 -6.90
C THR A 51 15.66 -8.91 -5.69
N SER A 52 16.06 -9.57 -4.61
CA SER A 52 16.50 -8.95 -3.38
C SER A 52 17.87 -8.30 -3.62
N SER A 53 17.91 -6.98 -3.64
CA SER A 53 19.15 -6.22 -3.49
C SER A 53 19.03 -5.25 -2.32
N ALA A 54 19.35 -5.76 -1.13
CA ALA A 54 20.31 -5.16 -0.21
C ALA A 54 20.40 -6.01 1.07
N SER A 55 21.59 -6.52 1.32
CA SER A 55 22.01 -7.25 2.52
C SER A 55 22.09 -6.36 3.76
N SER A 56 21.60 -6.86 4.89
CA SER A 56 22.36 -7.17 6.12
C SER A 56 21.58 -6.86 7.41
N ALA A 57 21.46 -7.91 8.22
CA ALA A 57 21.12 -7.96 9.65
C ALA A 57 19.85 -7.22 10.11
N SER A 58 18.70 -7.90 9.96
CA SER A 58 17.61 -7.83 10.94
C SER A 58 16.78 -9.10 10.82
N SER A 59 16.46 -9.72 11.94
CA SER A 59 15.57 -10.87 12.09
C SER A 59 14.12 -10.48 11.77
N ALA A 60 13.87 -9.89 10.60
CA ALA A 60 12.53 -9.63 10.10
C ALA A 60 11.99 -10.92 9.46
N PRO A 61 10.72 -11.30 9.70
CA PRO A 61 10.14 -12.47 9.07
C PRO A 61 10.18 -12.31 7.55
N SER A 62 10.69 -13.35 6.88
CA SER A 62 11.01 -13.43 5.46
C SER A 62 9.77 -13.25 4.58
N GLY A 63 9.73 -12.13 3.88
CA GLY A 63 8.81 -11.79 2.78
C GLY A 63 9.02 -10.31 2.47
N GLY A 64 9.52 -9.95 1.30
CA GLY A 64 9.79 -8.55 0.96
C GLY A 64 8.52 -7.68 1.05
N ASP A 65 8.70 -6.37 1.24
CA ASP A 65 7.58 -5.43 1.23
C ASP A 65 6.76 -5.58 -0.06
N PRO A 66 5.42 -5.58 -0.01
CA PRO A 66 4.58 -5.62 -1.21
C PRO A 66 4.81 -4.36 -2.04
N MET A 67 5.66 -4.50 -3.06
CA MET A 67 6.08 -3.44 -3.96
C MET A 67 5.48 -3.68 -5.34
N GLY A 68 4.40 -2.96 -5.64
CA GLY A 68 3.72 -3.06 -6.93
C GLY A 68 2.66 -4.16 -6.99
N SER A 69 2.33 -4.80 -5.85
CA SER A 69 1.23 -5.76 -5.81
C SER A 69 -0.13 -5.06 -5.74
N GLN A 70 -1.16 -5.74 -6.22
CA GLN A 70 -2.55 -5.32 -6.05
C GLN A 70 -3.22 -6.22 -5.03
N SER A 71 -4.03 -5.62 -4.15
CA SER A 71 -4.85 -6.34 -3.18
C SER A 71 -5.94 -5.39 -2.66
N PRO A 72 -7.15 -5.86 -2.33
CA PRO A 72 -8.21 -5.00 -1.80
C PRO A 72 -7.82 -4.28 -0.51
N TRP A 73 -6.92 -4.88 0.29
CA TRP A 73 -6.40 -4.29 1.50
C TRP A 73 -4.97 -4.71 1.79
N LEU A 74 -4.31 -3.92 2.64
CA LEU A 74 -3.00 -4.18 3.19
C LEU A 74 -3.01 -3.92 4.70
N ALA A 75 -2.44 -4.85 5.45
CA ALA A 75 -2.23 -4.71 6.89
C ALA A 75 -0.74 -4.55 7.21
N TYR A 76 -0.46 -3.70 8.20
CA TYR A 76 0.88 -3.44 8.71
C TYR A 76 0.81 -3.53 10.24
N VAL A 77 1.55 -4.48 10.81
CA VAL A 77 1.67 -4.68 12.26
C VAL A 77 2.99 -4.09 12.74
N GLY A 78 2.91 -3.16 13.68
CA GLY A 78 4.05 -2.60 14.42
C GLY A 78 4.08 -3.09 15.86
N GLU A 79 5.27 -3.16 16.44
CA GLU A 79 5.49 -3.43 17.86
C GLU A 79 5.75 -2.11 18.59
N HIS A 80 5.18 -1.92 19.77
CA HIS A 80 5.32 -0.67 20.50
C HIS A 80 6.75 -0.45 21.01
N ASP A 81 7.19 0.79 20.94
CA ASP A 81 8.48 1.18 21.48
C ASP A 81 8.44 1.30 23.01
N GLY A 82 9.31 0.57 23.71
CA GLY A 82 9.52 0.73 25.15
C GLY A 82 8.34 0.31 26.04
N ARG A 83 7.34 -0.38 25.47
CA ARG A 83 6.26 -1.06 26.19
C ARG A 83 5.87 -2.31 25.41
N ASP A 84 5.49 -3.36 26.12
CA ASP A 84 4.94 -4.56 25.49
C ASP A 84 3.62 -4.22 24.79
N GLY A 85 3.47 -4.68 23.55
CA GLY A 85 2.23 -4.51 22.79
C GLY A 85 2.48 -4.29 21.31
N HIS A 86 1.39 -4.35 20.56
CA HIS A 86 1.39 -4.21 19.11
C HIS A 86 0.23 -3.32 18.68
N ALA A 87 0.36 -2.73 17.51
CA ALA A 87 -0.75 -2.10 16.81
C ALA A 87 -0.79 -2.61 15.37
N THR A 88 -2.00 -2.72 14.83
CA THR A 88 -2.22 -3.07 13.43
C THR A 88 -2.91 -1.90 12.72
N LEU A 89 -2.35 -1.51 11.59
CA LEU A 89 -2.99 -0.61 10.63
C LEU A 89 -3.49 -1.41 9.44
N ILE A 90 -4.72 -1.13 9.00
CA ILE A 90 -5.30 -1.74 7.80
C ILE A 90 -5.68 -0.61 6.85
N PHE A 91 -5.19 -0.69 5.61
CA PHE A 91 -5.50 0.22 4.52
C PHE A 91 -6.35 -0.53 3.51
N GLU A 92 -7.53 -0.02 3.20
CA GLU A 92 -8.49 -0.69 2.32
C GLU A 92 -8.93 0.25 1.19
N HIS A 93 -8.98 -0.28 -0.02
CA HIS A 93 -9.58 0.41 -1.16
C HIS A 93 -11.10 0.28 -1.12
N ALA A 94 -11.82 1.39 -1.26
CA ALA A 94 -13.25 1.30 -1.55
C ALA A 94 -13.49 0.51 -2.86
N PRO A 95 -14.52 -0.35 -2.93
CA PRO A 95 -14.87 -1.07 -4.16
C PRO A 95 -15.12 -0.13 -5.35
N SER A 96 -15.61 1.08 -5.10
CA SER A 96 -15.84 2.13 -6.11
C SER A 96 -14.55 2.67 -6.74
N ASN A 97 -13.38 2.44 -6.13
CA ASN A 97 -12.10 2.83 -6.73
C ASN A 97 -11.72 1.98 -7.93
N ASP A 98 -12.24 0.75 -8.01
CA ASP A 98 -11.82 -0.24 -9.00
C ASP A 98 -10.28 -0.36 -9.08
N HIS A 99 -9.65 -0.66 -7.94
CA HIS A 99 -8.19 -0.64 -7.82
C HIS A 99 -7.47 -1.62 -8.77
N LEU A 100 -8.16 -2.67 -9.22
CA LEU A 100 -7.68 -3.60 -10.24
C LEU A 100 -7.79 -3.06 -11.68
N GLY A 101 -8.59 -2.01 -11.88
CA GLY A 101 -8.86 -1.41 -13.19
C GLY A 101 -9.78 -2.22 -14.11
N VAL A 102 -10.43 -3.26 -13.59
CA VAL A 102 -11.25 -4.19 -14.39
C VAL A 102 -12.55 -3.56 -14.90
N LYS A 103 -13.00 -2.46 -14.29
CA LYS A 103 -14.16 -1.66 -14.71
C LYS A 103 -13.75 -0.40 -15.47
N GLY A 104 -12.48 -0.27 -15.84
CA GLY A 104 -11.94 0.84 -16.64
C GLY A 104 -11.44 2.02 -15.83
N ALA A 105 -11.41 1.95 -14.49
CA ALA A 105 -10.68 2.95 -13.71
C ALA A 105 -9.17 2.72 -13.82
N HIS A 106 -8.37 3.78 -13.68
CA HIS A 106 -6.92 3.62 -13.61
C HIS A 106 -6.52 2.83 -12.35
N PRO A 107 -5.74 1.74 -12.50
CA PRO A 107 -5.43 0.82 -11.39
C PRO A 107 -4.56 1.47 -10.32
N ALA A 108 -4.55 0.86 -9.14
CA ALA A 108 -3.68 1.22 -8.03
C ALA A 108 -2.90 0.00 -7.55
N HIS A 109 -1.67 0.24 -7.07
CA HIS A 109 -0.76 -0.78 -6.58
C HIS A 109 -0.17 -0.34 -5.24
N TRP A 110 0.08 -1.28 -4.34
CA TRP A 110 0.68 -0.96 -3.05
C TRP A 110 2.15 -0.56 -3.23
N PHE A 111 2.47 0.62 -2.73
CA PHE A 111 3.84 1.01 -2.43
C PHE A 111 4.03 0.96 -0.90
N VAL A 112 4.83 0.03 -0.42
CA VAL A 112 5.20 -0.11 0.99
C VAL A 112 6.70 -0.01 1.19
N ARG A 113 7.09 0.61 2.31
CA ARG A 113 8.44 0.49 2.88
C ARG A 113 8.30 0.13 4.34
N SER A 114 9.03 -0.87 4.79
CA SER A 114 9.23 -1.15 6.22
C SER A 114 10.57 -0.62 6.75
N ASP A 115 11.53 -0.39 5.86
CA ASP A 115 12.84 0.20 6.13
C ASP A 115 13.25 1.21 5.03
N PRO A 116 13.88 2.36 5.37
CA PRO A 116 14.33 2.82 6.69
C PRO A 116 13.22 3.39 7.59
N PHE A 117 11.99 3.48 7.10
CA PHE A 117 10.82 3.92 7.84
C PHE A 117 9.56 3.25 7.31
N ALA A 118 8.55 3.14 8.16
CA ALA A 118 7.23 2.65 7.78
C ALA A 118 6.53 3.62 6.82
N ALA A 119 6.11 3.12 5.66
CA ALA A 119 5.28 3.86 4.73
C ALA A 119 4.34 2.94 3.97
N VAL A 120 3.13 3.45 3.69
CA VAL A 120 2.13 2.78 2.86
C VAL A 120 1.49 3.82 1.95
N ALA A 121 1.39 3.48 0.67
CA ALA A 121 0.70 4.29 -0.32
C ALA A 121 -0.08 3.39 -1.30
N PRO A 122 -1.39 3.59 -1.47
CA PRO A 122 -2.12 3.06 -2.62
C PRO A 122 -1.75 3.88 -3.87
N SER A 123 -0.67 3.49 -4.55
CA SER A 123 -0.10 4.26 -5.64
C SER A 123 -0.92 4.15 -6.93
N TRP A 124 -1.30 5.30 -7.49
CA TRP A 124 -2.02 5.39 -8.76
C TRP A 124 -1.10 5.42 -9.98
N ALA A 125 0.21 5.49 -9.77
CA ALA A 125 1.18 5.56 -10.86
C ALA A 125 2.42 4.71 -10.57
N PHE A 126 2.21 3.50 -10.07
CA PHE A 126 3.32 2.60 -9.73
C PHE A 126 4.10 2.16 -10.98
N HIS A 127 3.37 1.71 -12.01
CA HIS A 127 3.93 1.27 -13.29
C HIS A 127 3.69 2.27 -14.41
N GLU A 128 2.48 2.84 -14.47
CA GLU A 128 2.03 3.70 -15.57
C GLU A 128 1.51 5.04 -15.05
N GLU A 129 1.69 6.12 -15.82
CA GLU A 129 1.13 7.42 -15.47
C GLU A 129 -0.39 7.41 -15.49
N LEU A 130 -1.01 8.04 -14.49
CA LEU A 130 -2.43 8.39 -14.56
C LEU A 130 -2.57 9.71 -15.30
N VAL A 131 -3.33 9.72 -16.40
CA VAL A 131 -3.66 10.94 -17.14
C VAL A 131 -5.09 11.34 -16.82
N LEU A 132 -5.28 12.53 -16.24
CA LEU A 132 -6.58 13.11 -15.95
C LEU A 132 -6.92 14.19 -16.99
N PRO A 133 -7.90 13.94 -17.90
CA PRO A 133 -8.27 14.89 -18.94
C PRO A 133 -8.75 16.25 -18.41
N PRO A 134 -8.78 17.30 -19.23
CA PRO A 134 -9.44 18.57 -18.90
C PRO A 134 -10.88 18.37 -18.42
N GLY A 135 -11.30 19.10 -17.39
CA GLY A 135 -12.66 19.02 -16.82
C GLY A 135 -12.92 17.82 -15.90
N GLU A 136 -12.19 16.71 -16.06
CA GLU A 136 -12.43 15.46 -15.33
C GLU A 136 -12.04 15.52 -13.85
N THR A 137 -12.65 14.68 -13.01
CA THR A 137 -12.33 14.58 -11.58
C THR A 137 -11.89 13.17 -11.21
N LEU A 138 -10.73 13.05 -10.55
CA LEU A 138 -10.31 11.81 -9.93
C LEU A 138 -10.82 11.76 -8.49
N ALA A 139 -11.70 10.80 -8.19
CA ALA A 139 -12.14 10.49 -6.84
C ALA A 139 -11.62 9.11 -6.43
N ARG A 140 -11.12 9.02 -5.20
CA ARG A 140 -10.67 7.77 -4.56
C ARG A 140 -11.06 7.80 -3.08
N THR A 141 -11.61 6.70 -2.59
CA THR A 141 -12.04 6.54 -1.19
C THR A 141 -11.25 5.43 -0.53
N TYR A 142 -10.78 5.67 0.69
CA TYR A 142 -9.99 4.73 1.45
C TYR A 142 -10.54 4.61 2.86
N ARG A 143 -10.43 3.42 3.43
CA ARG A 143 -10.63 3.19 4.87
C ARG A 143 -9.27 2.90 5.49
N VAL A 144 -9.02 3.52 6.65
CA VAL A 144 -7.86 3.20 7.49
C VAL A 144 -8.38 2.78 8.85
N VAL A 145 -8.12 1.54 9.23
CA VAL A 145 -8.45 1.01 10.56
C VAL A 145 -7.19 1.04 11.41
N VAL A 146 -7.30 1.58 12.63
CA VAL A 146 -6.27 1.51 13.66
C VAL A 146 -6.77 0.54 14.73
N ALA A 147 -6.04 -0.55 14.92
CA ALA A 147 -6.43 -1.61 15.83
C ALA A 147 -5.34 -1.90 16.86
N ASP A 148 -5.76 -2.17 18.09
CA ASP A 148 -4.90 -2.68 19.14
C ASP A 148 -4.57 -4.16 18.92
N GLY A 149 -3.33 -4.52 19.24
CA GLY A 149 -2.78 -5.87 19.10
C GLY A 149 -2.22 -6.20 17.71
N ALA A 150 -1.64 -7.39 17.61
CA ALA A 150 -1.11 -7.95 16.37
C ALA A 150 -2.19 -8.80 15.70
N TRP A 151 -2.85 -8.26 14.66
CA TRP A 151 -3.88 -9.01 13.95
C TRP A 151 -3.25 -9.91 12.89
N ASP A 152 -3.95 -11.00 12.59
CA ASP A 152 -3.66 -11.89 11.47
C ASP A 152 -4.60 -11.63 10.29
N ARG A 153 -4.36 -12.35 9.20
CA ARG A 153 -5.14 -12.23 7.96
C ARG A 153 -6.62 -12.51 8.17
N ALA A 154 -6.95 -13.56 8.93
CA ALA A 154 -8.33 -14.00 9.15
C ALA A 154 -9.11 -12.96 9.96
N ARG A 155 -8.51 -12.40 11.02
CA ARG A 155 -9.11 -11.35 11.83
C ARG A 155 -9.31 -10.06 11.03
N VAL A 156 -8.35 -9.67 10.18
CA VAL A 156 -8.51 -8.51 9.29
C VAL A 156 -9.68 -8.73 8.33
N ALA A 157 -9.73 -9.87 7.64
CA ALA A 157 -10.80 -10.19 6.70
C ALA A 157 -12.18 -10.16 7.36
N ALA A 158 -12.36 -10.87 8.47
CA ALA A 158 -13.62 -10.91 9.21
C ALA A 158 -14.05 -9.53 9.72
N HIS A 159 -13.10 -8.68 10.13
CA HIS A 159 -13.41 -7.32 10.56
C HIS A 159 -13.91 -6.46 9.40
N LEU A 160 -13.24 -6.49 8.24
CA LEU A 160 -13.61 -5.69 7.08
C LEU A 160 -14.95 -6.14 6.46
N GLU A 161 -15.26 -7.44 6.46
CA GLU A 161 -16.56 -7.98 6.02
C GLU A 161 -17.73 -7.41 6.84
N GLY A 162 -17.50 -7.08 8.11
CA GLY A 162 -18.51 -6.48 8.98
C GLY A 162 -18.75 -4.97 8.77
N LEU A 163 -17.99 -4.31 7.89
CA LEU A 163 -18.02 -2.86 7.72
C LEU A 163 -18.62 -2.42 6.37
N ALA A 164 -19.72 -1.66 6.42
CA ALA A 164 -20.32 -1.06 5.24
C ALA A 164 -19.46 0.07 4.64
N TRP A 165 -19.41 0.14 3.31
CA TRP A 165 -18.75 1.19 2.54
C TRP A 165 -19.64 2.41 2.31
#